data_AF-A0A971WCW1-F1
#
_entry.id   AF-A0A971WCW1-F1
#
_cell.length_a   1.000
_cell.length_b   1.000
_cell.length_c   1.000
_cell.angle_alpha   90.00
_cell.angle_beta   90.00
_cell.angle_gamma   90.00
#
_symmetry.space_group_name_H-M   'P 1'
#
loop_
_entity.id
_entity.type
_entity.pdbx_description
1 polymer ?
#
loop_
_entity_poly.entity_id
_entity_poly.type
_entity_poly.pdbx_seq_one_letter_code
_entity_poly.pdbx_strand_id
1 'polypeptide(L)'
;TARALLKVKAATQPLADGVLRLLIHGFAGDEQIEISVKEGKVTVGATENAPDLELDHFEAIRFLFSVSSAERRNLTVSAAQWFPLPLHCFSFDSV
;
A
#
# COMPACT_ATOMS: atom_id res chain seq x y z
N THR A 1 -2.28 -10.54 -1.53
CA THR A 1 -3.52 -9.76 -1.32
C THR A 1 -3.39 -8.29 -1.68
N ALA A 2 -2.38 -7.55 -1.18
CA ALA A 2 -2.18 -6.12 -1.49
C ALA A 2 -2.15 -5.78 -3.00
N ARG A 3 -1.48 -6.60 -3.81
CA ARG A 3 -1.44 -6.46 -5.28
C ARG A 3 -2.83 -6.43 -5.94
N ALA A 4 -3.76 -7.25 -5.47
CA ALA A 4 -5.12 -7.30 -6.04
C ALA A 4 -5.91 -6.05 -5.68
N LEU A 5 -5.80 -5.59 -4.43
CA LEU A 5 -6.54 -4.42 -3.93
C LEU A 5 -6.04 -3.10 -4.53
N LEU A 6 -4.73 -2.97 -4.80
CA LEU A 6 -4.19 -1.83 -5.55
C LEU A 6 -4.74 -1.77 -6.98
N LYS A 7 -4.89 -2.92 -7.65
CA LYS A 7 -5.51 -2.98 -8.98
C LYS A 7 -6.99 -2.59 -8.95
N VAL A 8 -7.73 -3.05 -7.92
CA VAL A 8 -9.14 -2.64 -7.73
C VAL A 8 -9.22 -1.12 -7.53
N LYS A 9 -8.35 -0.55 -6.69
CA LYS A 9 -8.31 0.89 -6.45
C LYS A 9 -7.99 1.67 -7.75
N ALA A 10 -7.03 1.20 -8.54
CA ALA A 10 -6.69 1.78 -9.83
C ALA A 10 -7.83 1.69 -10.86
N ALA A 11 -8.71 0.69 -10.75
CA ALA A 11 -9.88 0.56 -11.60
C ALA A 11 -11.02 1.52 -11.18
N THR A 12 -11.10 1.88 -9.91
CA THR A 12 -12.13 2.80 -9.38
C THR A 12 -11.72 4.27 -9.44
N GLN A 13 -10.43 4.57 -9.41
CA GLN A 13 -9.91 5.94 -9.46
C GLN A 13 -8.50 5.99 -10.09
N PRO A 14 -8.14 7.10 -10.76
CA PRO A 14 -6.77 7.34 -11.21
C PRO A 14 -5.80 7.36 -10.02
N LEU A 15 -4.64 6.72 -10.17
CA LEU A 15 -3.54 6.78 -9.21
C LEU A 15 -2.40 7.62 -9.79
N ALA A 16 -1.77 8.47 -8.98
CA ALA A 16 -0.57 9.18 -9.43
C ALA A 16 0.59 8.22 -9.66
N ASP A 17 1.42 8.56 -10.63
CA ASP A 17 2.65 7.85 -10.90
C ASP A 17 3.64 7.98 -9.74
N GLY A 18 4.37 6.90 -9.49
CA GLY A 18 5.34 6.82 -8.41
C GLY A 18 5.84 5.41 -8.17
N VAL A 19 6.83 5.31 -7.28
CA VAL A 19 7.37 4.06 -6.77
C VAL A 19 7.42 4.15 -5.26
N LEU A 20 7.09 3.05 -4.59
CA LEU A 20 7.18 2.88 -3.15
C LEU A 20 7.73 1.49 -2.84
N ARG A 21 8.76 1.42 -2.01
CA ARG A 21 9.39 0.18 -1.55
C ARG A 21 9.13 0.03 -0.06
N LEU A 22 8.54 -1.11 0.31
CA LEU A 22 8.20 -1.43 1.69
C LEU A 22 9.00 -2.66 2.11
N LEU A 23 9.58 -2.60 3.29
CA LEU A 23 10.06 -3.77 4.02
C LEU A 23 9.06 -4.07 5.13
N ILE A 24 8.46 -5.26 5.11
CA ILE A 24 7.46 -5.67 6.11
C ILE A 24 8.02 -6.83 6.91
N HIS A 25 8.19 -6.65 8.21
CA HIS A 25 8.58 -7.69 9.15
C HIS A 25 7.35 -8.51 9.54
N GLY A 26 7.05 -9.52 8.74
CA GLY A 26 5.93 -10.43 8.95
C GLY A 26 6.25 -11.60 9.88
N PHE A 27 5.21 -12.26 10.38
CA PHE A 27 5.37 -13.48 11.18
C PHE A 27 6.06 -14.62 10.40
N ALA A 28 5.87 -14.67 9.08
CA ALA A 28 6.47 -15.67 8.19
C ALA A 28 7.86 -15.27 7.67
N GLY A 29 8.42 -14.16 8.16
CA GLY A 29 9.67 -13.57 7.69
C GLY A 29 9.46 -12.22 7.01
N ASP A 30 10.57 -11.68 6.52
CA ASP A 30 10.61 -10.35 5.91
C ASP A 30 10.10 -10.38 4.47
N GLU A 31 9.21 -9.45 4.15
CA GLU A 31 8.67 -9.25 2.82
C GLU A 31 9.09 -7.89 2.28
N GLN A 32 9.99 -7.88 1.30
CA GLN A 32 10.44 -6.67 0.63
C GLN A 32 9.68 -6.52 -0.70
N ILE A 33 8.83 -5.51 -0.77
CA ILE A 33 7.91 -5.30 -1.89
C ILE A 33 8.11 -3.94 -2.54
N GLU A 34 8.07 -3.90 -3.87
CA GLU A 34 8.01 -2.67 -4.65
C GLU A 34 6.62 -2.53 -5.25
N ILE A 35 6.01 -1.36 -5.06
CA ILE A 35 4.77 -0.92 -5.67
C ILE A 35 5.13 0.20 -6.64
N SER A 36 4.77 0.05 -7.91
CA SER A 36 4.92 1.12 -8.88
C SER A 36 3.63 1.37 -9.65
N VAL A 37 3.37 2.65 -9.89
CA VAL A 37 2.31 3.13 -10.75
C VAL A 37 2.97 3.96 -11.84
N LYS A 38 2.73 3.60 -13.10
CA LYS A 38 3.18 4.36 -14.26
C LYS A 38 2.10 4.36 -15.33
N GLU A 39 1.67 5.53 -15.76
CA GLU A 39 0.65 5.69 -16.81
C GLU A 39 -0.62 4.86 -16.50
N GLY A 40 -1.05 4.86 -15.24
CA GLY A 40 -2.22 4.10 -14.77
C GLY A 40 -2.01 2.58 -14.64
N LYS A 41 -0.82 2.06 -14.96
CA LYS A 41 -0.49 0.64 -14.78
C LYS A 41 0.16 0.41 -13.42
N VAL A 42 -0.51 -0.41 -12.60
CA VAL A 42 0.00 -0.83 -11.30
C VAL A 42 0.82 -2.12 -11.41
N THR A 43 2.04 -2.12 -10.87
CA THR A 43 2.82 -3.33 -10.64
C THR A 43 3.21 -3.46 -9.17
N VAL A 44 3.20 -4.70 -8.68
CA VAL A 44 3.61 -5.04 -7.31
C VAL A 44 4.40 -6.33 -7.38
N GLY A 45 5.60 -6.34 -6.82
CA GLY A 45 6.50 -7.50 -6.85
C GLY A 45 7.55 -7.45 -5.75
N ALA A 46 8.28 -8.54 -5.59
CA ALA A 46 9.44 -8.59 -4.70
C ALA A 46 10.57 -7.71 -5.27
N THR A 47 11.40 -7.17 -4.38
CA THR A 47 12.54 -6.33 -4.76
C THR A 47 13.70 -6.52 -3.78
N GLU A 48 14.91 -6.27 -4.26
CA GLU A 48 16.13 -6.20 -3.43
C GLU A 48 16.58 -4.73 -3.21
N ASN A 49 15.86 -3.78 -3.79
CA ASN A 49 16.17 -2.35 -3.68
C ASN A 49 15.87 -1.82 -2.27
N ALA A 50 16.72 -0.92 -1.75
CA ALA A 50 16.56 -0.33 -0.43
C ALA A 50 15.12 0.17 -0.16
N PRO A 51 14.52 -0.18 1.00
CA PRO A 51 13.15 0.20 1.32
C PRO A 51 13.05 1.70 1.59
N ASP A 52 11.93 2.29 1.18
CA ASP A 52 11.58 3.67 1.54
C ASP A 52 10.95 3.72 2.94
N LEU A 53 10.31 2.63 3.36
CA LEU A 53 9.66 2.49 4.65
C LEU A 53 9.77 1.06 5.16
N GLU A 54 10.12 0.94 6.43
CA GLU A 54 10.20 -0.32 7.18
C GLU A 54 9.03 -0.37 8.16
N LEU A 55 8.33 -1.50 8.20
CA LEU A 55 7.08 -1.66 8.94
C LEU A 55 7.07 -3.00 9.66
N ASP A 56 6.66 -2.99 10.92
CA ASP A 56 6.24 -4.23 11.58
C ASP A 56 4.92 -4.76 10.99
N HIS A 57 4.53 -5.98 11.38
CA HIS A 57 3.31 -6.60 10.87
C HIS A 57 2.03 -5.76 11.12
N PHE A 58 1.90 -5.14 12.29
CA PHE A 58 0.71 -4.36 12.65
C PHE A 58 0.72 -2.97 11.99
N GLU A 59 1.88 -2.36 11.88
CA GLU A 59 2.17 -1.15 11.12
C GLU A 59 1.84 -1.35 9.66
N ALA A 60 2.20 -2.49 9.06
CA ALA A 60 1.85 -2.82 7.68
C ALA A 60 0.33 -2.93 7.49
N ILE A 61 -0.39 -3.59 8.39
CA ILE A 61 -1.87 -3.67 8.33
C ILE A 61 -2.48 -2.27 8.44
N ARG A 62 -2.03 -1.47 9.42
CA ARG A 62 -2.50 -0.10 9.63
C ARG A 62 -2.20 0.77 8.41
N PHE A 63 -0.98 0.72 7.89
CA PHE A 63 -0.52 1.46 6.73
C PHE A 63 -1.34 1.13 5.47
N LEU A 64 -1.57 -0.16 5.20
CA LEU A 64 -2.27 -0.61 4.01
C LEU A 64 -3.77 -0.31 4.07
N PHE A 65 -4.41 -0.43 5.24
CA PHE A 65 -5.87 -0.53 5.29
C PHE A 65 -6.58 0.47 6.20
N SER A 66 -5.92 1.03 7.21
CA SER A 66 -6.56 1.98 8.11
C SER A 66 -6.81 3.32 7.42
N VAL A 67 -7.90 4.01 7.76
CA VAL A 67 -8.16 5.39 7.32
C VAL A 67 -7.09 6.35 7.84
N SER A 68 -6.54 6.07 9.03
CA SER A 68 -5.47 6.85 9.64
C SER A 68 -4.24 5.99 9.88
N SER A 69 -3.08 6.48 9.45
CA SER A 69 -1.77 5.85 9.61
C SER A 69 -0.74 6.96 9.80
N ALA A 70 0.04 6.87 10.88
CA ALA A 70 1.12 7.82 11.14
C ALA A 70 2.27 7.63 10.15
N GLU A 71 2.46 6.39 9.70
CA GLU A 71 3.51 5.94 8.80
C GLU A 71 3.38 6.58 7.41
N ARG A 72 2.14 6.85 6.98
CA ARG A 72 1.87 7.54 5.70
C ARG A 72 2.27 9.01 5.67
N ARG A 73 2.55 9.65 6.83
CA ARG A 73 2.90 11.08 6.87
C ARG A 73 4.25 11.39 6.21
N ASN A 74 5.14 10.40 6.15
CA ASN A 74 6.48 10.56 5.59
C ASN A 74 6.55 10.21 4.10
N LEU A 75 5.43 9.80 3.49
CA LEU A 75 5.40 9.43 2.08
C LEU A 75 5.36 10.66 1.16
N THR A 76 5.80 10.44 -0.08
CA THR A 76 5.47 11.34 -1.18
C THR A 76 3.96 11.43 -1.34
N VAL A 77 3.47 12.61 -1.72
CA VAL A 77 2.02 12.85 -1.95
C VAL A 77 1.45 11.87 -2.98
N SER A 78 2.26 11.47 -3.97
CA SER A 78 1.88 10.47 -4.98
C SER A 78 1.65 9.09 -4.36
N ALA A 79 2.55 8.60 -3.51
CA ALA A 79 2.38 7.30 -2.86
C ALA A 79 1.30 7.32 -1.76
N ALA A 80 1.17 8.42 -1.03
CA ALA A 80 0.22 8.56 0.07
C ALA A 80 -1.24 8.38 -0.40
N GLN A 81 -1.60 8.90 -1.58
CA GLN A 81 -2.97 8.79 -2.11
C GLN A 81 -3.38 7.37 -2.53
N TRP A 82 -2.41 6.45 -2.69
CA TRP A 82 -2.71 5.06 -3.02
C TRP A 82 -3.36 4.32 -1.84
N PHE A 83 -3.24 4.87 -0.63
CA PHE A 83 -3.75 4.26 0.61
C PHE A 83 -4.87 5.12 1.23
N PRO A 84 -5.76 4.55 2.04
CA PRO A 84 -5.89 3.10 2.32
C PRO A 84 -6.32 2.30 1.09
N LEU A 85 -5.96 1.03 1.06
CA LEU A 85 -6.47 0.07 0.09
C LEU A 85 -7.91 -0.29 0.44
N PRO A 86 -8.77 -0.48 -0.57
CA PRO A 86 -10.15 -0.88 -0.35
C PRO A 86 -10.20 -2.36 0.03
N LEU A 87 -9.90 -2.71 1.28
CA LEU A 87 -10.57 -3.87 1.87
C LEU A 87 -12.05 -3.52 1.80
N HIS A 88 -12.88 -4.36 1.19
CA HIS A 88 -14.32 -4.16 1.16
C HIS A 88 -14.86 -4.09 2.60
N CYS A 89 -14.86 -2.90 3.19
CA CYS A 89 -15.77 -2.50 4.26
C CYS A 89 -17.06 -2.01 3.59
N PHE A 90 -17.69 -2.87 2.79
CA PHE A 90 -19.09 -2.66 2.43
C PHE A 90 -19.86 -2.91 3.74
N SER A 91 -20.53 -1.89 4.28
CA SER A 91 -21.33 -1.97 5.53
C SER A 91 -20.53 -2.08 6.85
N PHE A 92 -19.70 -1.08 7.17
CA PHE A 92 -19.26 -0.86 8.57
C PHE A 92 -19.92 0.38 9.23
N ASP A 93 -20.78 1.08 8.48
CA ASP A 93 -21.60 2.21 8.98
C ASP A 93 -23.09 2.00 8.64
N SER A 94 -23.56 0.75 8.75
CA SER A 94 -24.99 0.46 8.74
C SER A 94 -25.41 0.05 10.14
N VAL A 95 -25.38 1.02 11.06
CA VAL A 95 -26.09 0.98 12.34
C VAL A 95 -26.90 2.25 12.46
#